data_AF-A0A9P7K343-F1
#
_entry.id   AF-A0A9P7K343-F1
#
_cell.length_a   1.000
_cell.length_b   1.000
_cell.length_c   1.000
_cell.angle_alpha   90.00
_cell.angle_beta   90.00
_cell.angle_gamma   90.00
#
_symmetry.space_group_name_H-M   'P 1'
#
loop_
_entity.id
_entity.type
_entity.pdbx_description
1 polymer ?
#
loop_
_entity_poly.entity_id
_entity_poly.type
_entity_poly.pdbx_seq_one_letter_code
_entity_poly.pdbx_strand_id
1 'polypeptide(L)'
;MTDARSYHTRQVIYIALQPDHPEPPDEPAPNPNDVPPSPSKSGLKNSKKGVPSGAAVVAARRLLHSYALTNDPESIALALPSFGISISSRTGGEAEAEGSLESAIGLQAMRIAGAQSAWNILSEGFANQGRGRATPSSPVKGRKRTHRFQVDDEDDDDDDGSGMVSAPVGPDAWAVLEWLVFLFEQDEKSSADRHSELLLQQIPNPHIGPRWDTSVLLWIAFFCLEQPQPRRQAIAGRLITLVSPTTQIPCLLKNDSESPPQLINLSATSHLATPMFLSAIYTRLASSSGTLIPALFSALPPTHEVHAFKVALCQKLLTDPAPPAQARRVQPRARKNSHAPRPPPSKAKDQQAHPIPAFTEFQRLLEAPGPADFAGVVMGRVRFELVVAYGALQSVNRDK
;
A
#
# COMPACT_ATOMS: atom_id res chain seq x y z
N MET A 1 8.38 15.85 -23.41
CA MET A 1 7.02 16.32 -23.03
C MET A 1 6.39 15.53 -21.88
N THR A 2 6.89 14.33 -21.54
CA THR A 2 6.43 13.50 -20.42
C THR A 2 6.63 14.16 -19.06
N ASP A 3 7.69 14.94 -18.89
CA ASP A 3 8.11 15.43 -17.58
C ASP A 3 7.18 16.50 -17.02
N ALA A 4 6.71 17.42 -17.88
CA ALA A 4 5.79 18.49 -17.48
C ALA A 4 4.46 17.97 -16.93
N ARG A 5 3.92 16.89 -17.51
CA ARG A 5 2.67 16.26 -17.02
C ARG A 5 2.88 15.62 -15.66
N SER A 6 3.97 14.86 -15.51
CA SER A 6 4.31 14.22 -14.22
C SER A 6 4.47 15.26 -13.10
N TYR A 7 5.04 16.41 -13.41
CA TYR A 7 5.24 17.50 -12.47
C TYR A 7 3.91 18.11 -12.02
N HIS A 8 3.01 18.40 -12.95
CA HIS A 8 1.68 18.91 -12.60
C HIS A 8 0.91 17.92 -11.73
N THR A 9 0.91 16.63 -12.08
CA THR A 9 0.27 15.59 -11.27
C THR A 9 0.86 15.54 -9.85
N ARG A 10 2.19 15.68 -9.68
CA ARG A 10 2.81 15.77 -8.34
C ARG A 10 2.31 16.98 -7.55
N GLN A 11 2.16 18.15 -8.19
CA GLN A 11 1.59 19.32 -7.50
C GLN A 11 0.15 19.05 -7.04
N VAL A 12 -0.68 18.43 -7.89
CA VAL A 12 -2.06 18.07 -7.52
C VAL A 12 -2.07 17.06 -6.36
N ILE A 13 -1.19 16.04 -6.37
CA ILE A 13 -1.04 15.09 -5.25
C ILE A 13 -0.64 15.84 -3.97
N TYR A 14 0.34 16.73 -4.03
CA TYR A 14 0.79 17.51 -2.88
C TYR A 14 -0.32 18.38 -2.30
N ILE A 15 -1.13 19.03 -3.15
CA ILE A 15 -2.28 19.82 -2.73
C ILE A 15 -3.34 18.90 -2.08
N ALA A 16 -3.61 17.74 -2.65
CA ALA A 16 -4.60 16.79 -2.14
C ALA A 16 -4.23 16.17 -0.77
N LEU A 17 -2.93 16.13 -0.43
CA LEU A 17 -2.39 15.67 0.85
C LEU A 17 -2.46 16.73 1.96
N GLN A 18 -2.81 17.98 1.65
CA GLN A 18 -2.95 19.01 2.67
C GLN A 18 -4.21 18.78 3.52
N PRO A 19 -4.21 19.22 4.79
CA PRO A 19 -5.40 19.19 5.61
C PRO A 19 -6.52 20.05 5.03
N ASP A 20 -7.75 19.60 5.23
CA ASP A 20 -8.94 20.41 4.97
C ASP A 20 -9.03 21.47 6.08
N HIS A 21 -8.38 22.60 5.86
CA HIS A 21 -8.55 23.74 6.75
C HIS A 21 -9.99 24.27 6.58
N PRO A 22 -10.76 24.42 7.68
CA PRO A 22 -12.01 25.16 7.59
C PRO A 22 -11.67 26.54 7.03
N GLU A 23 -12.51 27.02 6.10
CA GLU A 23 -12.34 28.37 5.58
C GLU A 23 -12.27 29.31 6.78
N PRO A 24 -11.24 30.18 6.85
CA PRO A 24 -11.17 31.13 7.94
C PRO A 24 -12.50 31.90 7.93
N PRO A 25 -13.17 32.05 9.09
CA PRO A 25 -14.41 32.81 9.15
C PRO A 25 -14.17 34.14 8.48
N ASP A 26 -15.00 34.47 7.48
CA ASP A 26 -14.84 35.59 6.53
C ASP A 26 -13.96 36.66 7.15
N GLU A 27 -12.68 36.71 6.76
CA GLU A 27 -11.76 37.70 7.34
C GLU A 27 -12.47 39.05 7.18
N PRO A 28 -12.68 39.79 8.29
CA PRO A 28 -13.47 41.01 8.25
C PRO A 28 -12.88 41.88 7.16
N ALA A 29 -13.75 42.31 6.23
CA ALA A 29 -13.34 43.04 5.04
C ALA A 29 -12.28 44.08 5.45
N PRO A 30 -11.13 44.12 4.76
CA PRO A 30 -9.97 44.90 5.20
C PRO A 30 -10.43 46.31 5.50
N ASN A 31 -10.18 46.77 6.73
CA ASN A 31 -10.65 48.06 7.18
C ASN A 31 -10.08 49.12 6.21
N PRO A 32 -10.89 49.97 5.57
CA PRO A 32 -10.41 50.94 4.61
C PRO A 32 -9.37 51.92 5.21
N ASN A 33 -9.27 51.97 6.54
CA ASN A 33 -8.29 52.78 7.26
C ASN A 33 -6.96 52.07 7.57
N ASP A 34 -6.80 50.78 7.24
CA ASP A 34 -5.53 50.09 7.46
C ASP A 34 -4.48 50.58 6.46
N VAL A 35 -3.48 51.30 6.97
CA VAL A 35 -2.36 51.82 6.19
C VAL A 35 -1.63 50.66 5.51
N PRO A 36 -1.47 50.67 4.17
CA PRO A 36 -0.79 49.59 3.47
C PRO A 36 0.62 49.38 4.03
N PRO A 37 0.97 48.16 4.47
CA PRO A 37 2.28 47.91 5.06
C PRO A 37 3.37 48.18 4.02
N SER A 38 4.43 48.86 4.45
CA SER A 38 5.60 49.17 3.62
C SER A 38 6.13 47.93 2.88
N PRO A 39 6.46 48.04 1.57
CA PRO A 39 6.81 46.92 0.70
C PRO A 39 8.01 46.08 1.19
N SER A 40 8.85 46.63 2.08
CA SER A 40 9.98 45.92 2.68
C SER A 40 9.58 44.94 3.81
N LYS A 41 8.36 45.05 4.36
CA LYS A 41 7.83 44.14 5.41
C LYS A 41 6.70 43.23 4.92
N SER A 42 6.19 43.45 3.70
CA SER A 42 5.14 42.61 3.10
C SER A 42 5.66 41.22 2.68
N GLY A 43 6.95 41.09 2.40
CA GLY A 43 7.58 39.81 2.04
C GLY A 43 7.51 38.74 3.14
N LEU A 44 7.70 39.10 4.42
CA LEU A 44 7.64 38.13 5.53
C LEU A 44 6.21 37.65 5.84
N LYS A 45 5.19 38.52 5.70
CA LYS A 45 3.78 38.12 5.90
C LYS A 45 3.26 37.23 4.77
N ASN A 46 3.87 37.28 3.59
CA ASN A 46 3.52 36.43 2.45
C ASN A 46 4.01 34.97 2.58
N SER A 47 4.83 34.63 3.58
CA SER A 47 5.27 33.24 3.81
C SER A 47 4.13 32.26 4.15
N LYS A 48 2.97 32.78 4.60
CA LYS A 48 1.73 31.99 4.77
C LYS A 48 1.01 31.67 3.45
N LYS A 49 1.39 32.28 2.33
CA LYS A 49 0.72 32.12 1.00
C LYS A 49 1.02 30.79 0.30
N GLY A 50 1.78 29.88 0.91
CA GLY A 50 2.10 28.58 0.33
C GLY A 50 1.10 27.47 0.63
N VAL A 51 0.09 27.72 1.47
CA VAL A 51 -0.91 26.72 1.86
C VAL A 51 -2.10 26.78 0.91
N PRO A 52 -2.43 25.71 0.18
CA PRO A 52 -3.65 25.64 -0.61
C PRO A 52 -4.89 25.86 0.26
N SER A 53 -5.88 26.58 -0.26
CA SER A 53 -7.18 26.72 0.43
C SER A 53 -7.90 25.37 0.52
N GLY A 54 -8.81 25.20 1.49
CA GLY A 54 -9.61 23.97 1.61
C GLY A 54 -10.37 23.63 0.32
N ALA A 55 -10.93 24.64 -0.37
CA ALA A 55 -11.56 24.46 -1.67
C ALA A 55 -10.58 23.93 -2.75
N ALA A 56 -9.33 24.40 -2.75
CA ALA A 56 -8.29 23.90 -3.65
C ALA A 56 -7.90 22.44 -3.33
N VAL A 57 -7.84 22.07 -2.05
CA VAL A 57 -7.59 20.68 -1.62
C VAL A 57 -8.70 19.75 -2.12
N VAL A 58 -9.97 20.13 -1.92
CA VAL A 58 -11.13 19.37 -2.41
C VAL A 58 -11.13 19.27 -3.94
N ALA A 59 -10.85 20.37 -4.63
CA ALA A 59 -10.75 20.38 -6.09
C ALA A 59 -9.62 19.48 -6.60
N ALA A 60 -8.46 19.50 -5.94
CA ALA A 60 -7.33 18.64 -6.30
C ALA A 60 -7.67 17.15 -6.14
N ARG A 61 -8.34 16.77 -5.05
CA ARG A 61 -8.80 15.38 -4.84
C ARG A 61 -9.77 14.92 -5.94
N ARG A 62 -10.72 15.78 -6.33
CA ARG A 62 -11.64 15.49 -7.46
C ARG A 62 -10.89 15.38 -8.79
N LEU A 63 -9.92 16.27 -9.01
CA LEU A 63 -9.09 16.27 -10.21
C LEU A 63 -8.25 15.00 -10.33
N LEU A 64 -7.67 14.50 -9.23
CA LEU A 64 -6.93 13.22 -9.23
C LEU A 64 -7.81 12.04 -9.68
N HIS A 65 -9.04 11.93 -9.16
CA HIS A 65 -9.99 10.92 -9.62
C HIS A 65 -10.37 11.11 -11.09
N SER A 66 -10.57 12.36 -11.53
CA SER A 66 -10.82 12.63 -12.95
C SER A 66 -9.63 12.21 -13.81
N TYR A 67 -8.39 12.44 -13.37
CA TYR A 67 -7.21 12.00 -14.10
C TYR A 67 -7.15 10.49 -14.26
N ALA A 68 -7.37 9.75 -13.17
CA ALA A 68 -7.39 8.29 -13.19
C ALA A 68 -8.51 7.71 -14.07
N LEU A 69 -9.57 8.46 -14.35
CA LEU A 69 -10.65 8.06 -15.24
C LEU A 69 -10.37 8.37 -16.73
N THR A 70 -9.66 9.45 -17.01
CA THR A 70 -9.52 9.98 -18.39
C THR A 70 -8.16 9.80 -19.02
N ASN A 71 -7.14 9.42 -18.23
CA ASN A 71 -5.78 9.23 -18.71
C ASN A 71 -5.34 7.79 -18.48
N ASP A 72 -4.35 7.39 -19.27
CA ASP A 72 -3.69 6.10 -19.10
C ASP A 72 -2.99 6.01 -17.71
N PRO A 73 -3.20 4.92 -16.94
CA PRO A 73 -2.62 4.78 -15.61
C PRO A 73 -1.09 4.92 -15.56
N GLU A 74 -0.37 4.38 -16.56
CA GLU A 74 1.08 4.45 -16.63
C GLU A 74 1.56 5.91 -16.71
N SER A 75 0.86 6.73 -17.52
CA SER A 75 1.18 8.16 -17.66
C SER A 75 1.04 8.95 -16.35
N ILE A 76 0.08 8.59 -15.51
CA ILE A 76 -0.13 9.20 -14.18
C ILE A 76 0.94 8.70 -13.21
N ALA A 77 1.28 7.41 -13.27
CA ALA A 77 2.22 6.78 -12.37
C ALA A 77 3.65 7.32 -12.48
N LEU A 78 4.02 7.97 -13.58
CA LEU A 78 5.29 8.71 -13.70
C LEU A 78 5.44 9.81 -12.63
N ALA A 79 4.32 10.32 -12.12
CA ALA A 79 4.30 11.28 -11.02
C ALA A 79 4.58 10.63 -9.66
N LEU A 80 4.35 9.32 -9.52
CA LEU A 80 4.52 8.60 -8.27
C LEU A 80 5.98 8.16 -8.07
N PRO A 81 6.43 8.08 -6.81
CA PRO A 81 7.64 7.34 -6.47
C PRO A 81 7.45 5.84 -6.74
N SER A 82 8.51 5.15 -7.18
CA SER A 82 8.49 3.70 -7.42
C SER A 82 9.86 3.07 -7.19
N PHE A 83 9.88 1.78 -6.85
CA PHE A 83 11.13 1.04 -6.67
C PHE A 83 11.77 0.74 -8.04
N GLY A 84 13.06 1.02 -8.19
CA GLY A 84 13.85 0.64 -9.36
C GLY A 84 14.15 1.75 -10.36
N ILE A 85 13.47 2.90 -10.26
CA ILE A 85 13.84 4.09 -11.04
C ILE A 85 14.82 4.90 -10.20
N SER A 86 16.12 4.73 -10.48
CA SER A 86 17.16 5.48 -9.78
C SER A 86 16.93 6.98 -9.98
N ILE A 87 16.69 7.72 -8.90
CA ILE A 87 16.47 9.17 -8.92
C ILE A 87 17.64 9.88 -9.64
N SER A 88 18.84 9.30 -9.55
CA SER A 88 20.04 9.80 -10.22
C SER A 88 19.96 9.83 -11.75
N SER A 89 19.10 9.02 -12.39
CA SER A 89 18.88 9.13 -13.84
C SER A 89 17.95 10.29 -14.21
N ARG A 90 17.10 10.74 -13.28
CA ARG A 90 16.12 11.81 -13.52
C ARG A 90 16.70 13.20 -13.31
N THR A 91 17.54 13.37 -12.30
CA THR A 91 18.07 14.69 -11.92
C THR A 91 19.18 15.23 -12.84
N GLY A 92 19.70 14.42 -13.76
CA GLY A 92 20.81 14.81 -14.64
C GLY A 92 20.46 15.84 -15.72
N GLY A 93 19.17 16.09 -15.99
CA GLY A 93 18.72 17.03 -17.03
C GLY A 93 17.73 18.11 -16.55
N GLU A 94 17.35 18.13 -15.26
CA GLU A 94 16.30 19.02 -14.76
C GLU A 94 16.78 20.44 -14.42
N ALA A 95 18.10 20.70 -14.44
CA ALA A 95 18.65 22.00 -14.08
C ALA A 95 18.30 23.14 -15.06
N GLU A 96 17.87 22.84 -16.29
CA GLU A 96 17.54 23.88 -17.29
C GLU A 96 16.05 24.24 -17.36
N ALA A 97 15.17 23.53 -16.63
CA ALA A 97 13.73 23.87 -16.54
C ALA A 97 13.42 24.88 -15.41
N GLU A 98 14.42 25.69 -15.05
CA GLU A 98 14.44 26.55 -13.85
C GLU A 98 13.35 27.63 -13.87
N GLY A 99 12.91 28.08 -15.06
CA GLY A 99 11.91 29.16 -15.20
C GLY A 99 10.46 28.80 -14.85
N SER A 100 10.10 27.53 -14.68
CA SER A 100 8.71 27.11 -14.39
C SER A 100 8.50 26.54 -12.98
N LEU A 101 9.57 26.40 -12.18
CA LEU A 101 9.54 25.79 -10.85
C LEU A 101 9.44 26.81 -9.70
N GLU A 102 9.30 28.10 -10.01
CA GLU A 102 9.28 29.18 -9.01
C GLU A 102 8.06 29.13 -8.06
N SER A 103 7.05 28.30 -8.33
CA SER A 103 5.94 28.13 -7.42
C SER A 103 6.37 27.42 -6.13
N ALA A 104 6.05 28.01 -4.98
CA ALA A 104 6.30 27.43 -3.67
C ALA A 104 5.70 26.01 -3.55
N ILE A 105 4.52 25.78 -4.12
CA ILE A 105 3.87 24.46 -4.16
C ILE A 105 4.70 23.47 -4.97
N GLY A 106 5.26 23.93 -6.09
CA GLY A 106 6.14 23.17 -6.95
C GLY A 106 7.34 22.59 -6.23
N LEU A 107 8.06 23.43 -5.48
CA LEU A 107 9.20 23.00 -4.67
C LEU A 107 8.82 21.98 -3.59
N GLN A 108 7.65 22.13 -2.98
CA GLN A 108 7.18 21.18 -1.95
C GLN A 108 6.74 19.85 -2.58
N ALA A 109 6.10 19.90 -3.75
CA ALA A 109 5.65 18.72 -4.49
C ALA A 109 6.80 17.83 -4.94
N MET A 110 7.99 18.39 -5.18
CA MET A 110 9.19 17.60 -5.52
C MET A 110 9.60 16.62 -4.42
N ARG A 111 9.14 16.79 -3.16
CA ARG A 111 9.37 15.79 -2.11
C ARG A 111 8.70 14.46 -2.39
N ILE A 112 7.59 14.44 -3.14
CA ILE A 112 6.94 13.21 -3.55
C ILE A 112 7.90 12.36 -4.40
N ALA A 113 8.71 13.00 -5.24
CA ALA A 113 9.72 12.32 -6.05
C ALA A 113 10.87 11.73 -5.22
N GLY A 114 11.15 12.34 -4.06
CA GLY A 114 12.16 11.86 -3.11
C GLY A 114 11.67 10.76 -2.18
N ALA A 115 10.37 10.44 -2.18
CA ALA A 115 9.83 9.33 -1.41
C ALA A 115 10.22 7.99 -2.05
N GLN A 116 10.31 6.95 -1.24
CA GLN A 116 10.79 5.64 -1.69
C GLN A 116 9.71 4.84 -2.44
N SER A 117 8.45 5.00 -2.02
CA SER A 117 7.27 4.40 -2.64
C SER A 117 6.05 5.30 -2.44
N ALA A 118 4.97 5.03 -3.19
CA ALA A 118 3.72 5.76 -3.09
C ALA A 118 3.02 5.55 -1.74
N TRP A 119 3.43 4.53 -0.98
CA TRP A 119 2.95 4.31 0.38
C TRP A 119 3.55 5.30 1.38
N ASN A 120 4.80 5.72 1.17
CA ASN A 120 5.49 6.63 2.08
C ASN A 120 4.85 8.03 2.10
N ILE A 121 4.26 8.48 0.99
CA ILE A 121 3.60 9.79 0.90
C ILE A 121 2.29 9.85 1.70
N LEU A 122 1.74 8.69 2.10
CA LEU A 122 0.52 8.60 2.89
C LEU A 122 0.77 8.76 4.39
N SER A 123 2.01 8.59 4.84
CA SER A 123 2.36 8.63 6.26
C SER A 123 1.97 9.96 6.93
N GLU A 124 1.62 9.88 8.19
CA GLU A 124 1.23 11.06 8.96
C GLU A 124 2.35 12.11 8.97
N GLY A 125 1.97 13.35 8.69
CA GLY A 125 2.90 14.48 8.67
C GLY A 125 3.76 14.62 7.41
N PHE A 126 3.66 13.73 6.41
CA PHE A 126 4.45 13.82 5.17
C PHE A 126 4.40 15.22 4.52
N ALA A 127 3.20 15.80 4.39
CA ALA A 127 2.99 17.14 3.84
C ALA A 127 3.58 18.28 4.71
N ASN A 128 3.71 18.03 6.03
CA ASN A 128 4.11 19.03 7.04
C ASN A 128 5.62 19.05 7.31
N GLN A 129 6.37 18.01 6.94
CA GLN A 129 7.81 17.87 7.23
C GLN A 129 8.68 19.05 6.74
N GLY A 130 8.20 19.85 5.79
CA GLY A 130 8.92 21.01 5.26
C GLY A 130 8.62 22.36 5.86
N ARG A 131 7.56 22.49 6.66
CA ARG A 131 7.05 23.80 7.07
C ARG A 131 7.80 24.39 8.26
N GLY A 132 8.44 23.55 9.07
CA GLY A 132 9.02 23.97 10.36
C GLY A 132 10.54 24.00 10.45
N ARG A 133 11.29 23.56 9.42
CA ARG A 133 12.75 23.31 9.56
C ARG A 133 13.61 23.99 8.49
N ALA A 134 13.20 25.17 8.04
CA ALA A 134 13.98 26.01 7.11
C ALA A 134 15.18 26.73 7.76
N THR A 135 15.60 26.36 8.97
CA THR A 135 16.97 26.66 9.39
C THR A 135 17.86 25.61 8.73
N PRO A 136 18.76 25.98 7.80
CA PRO A 136 19.75 25.06 7.25
C PRO A 136 20.70 24.69 8.38
N SER A 137 20.32 23.72 9.22
CA SER A 137 21.26 23.05 10.08
C SER A 137 22.27 22.42 9.13
N SER A 138 23.50 22.88 9.25
CA SER A 138 24.67 22.48 8.49
C SER A 138 24.59 21.01 8.07
N PRO A 139 24.97 20.65 6.83
CA PRO A 139 24.99 19.25 6.42
C PRO A 139 25.82 18.45 7.42
N VAL A 140 25.15 17.72 8.31
CA VAL A 140 25.80 16.85 9.27
C VAL A 140 26.33 15.67 8.45
N LYS A 141 27.54 15.88 7.94
CA LYS A 141 28.37 14.94 7.23
C LYS A 141 28.62 13.75 8.15
N GLY A 142 27.80 12.69 8.06
CA GLY A 142 28.13 11.43 8.74
C GLY A 142 27.02 10.43 8.96
N ARG A 143 25.75 10.82 9.10
CA ARG A 143 24.71 9.84 9.47
C ARG A 143 23.83 9.52 8.27
N LYS A 144 24.18 8.42 7.57
CA LYS A 144 23.26 7.73 6.65
C LYS A 144 21.98 7.43 7.43
N ARG A 145 20.97 8.29 7.30
CA ARG A 145 19.61 8.04 7.78
C ARG A 145 19.00 6.99 6.86
N THR A 146 19.28 5.73 7.15
CA THR A 146 18.49 4.60 6.68
C THR A 146 17.15 4.69 7.41
N HIS A 147 16.15 5.32 6.77
CA HIS A 147 14.86 5.60 7.38
C HIS A 147 13.99 4.33 7.44
N ARG A 148 14.13 3.59 8.56
CA ARG A 148 13.05 3.11 9.45
C ARG A 148 11.72 2.61 8.86
N PHE A 149 11.78 1.83 7.78
CA PHE A 149 10.89 0.65 7.65
C PHE A 149 11.61 -0.66 7.95
N GLN A 150 12.91 -0.57 8.21
CA GLN A 150 13.64 -1.62 8.88
C GLN A 150 13.16 -1.61 10.32
N VAL A 151 12.52 -2.70 10.75
CA VAL A 151 12.29 -3.02 12.15
C VAL A 151 13.65 -2.83 12.85
N ASP A 152 13.79 -1.74 13.59
CA ASP A 152 15.05 -1.39 14.26
C ASP A 152 15.36 -2.50 15.27
N ASP A 153 16.51 -3.14 15.11
CA ASP A 153 17.19 -3.80 16.21
C ASP A 153 17.66 -2.68 17.14
N GLU A 154 16.92 -2.51 18.23
CA GLU A 154 17.17 -1.59 19.34
C GLU A 154 18.45 -2.03 20.09
N ASP A 155 19.49 -1.21 20.00
CA ASP A 155 20.69 -1.27 20.85
C ASP A 155 21.26 0.16 21.08
N ASP A 156 20.38 1.18 21.13
CA ASP A 156 20.72 2.57 21.52
C ASP A 156 19.71 2.99 22.61
N ASP A 157 20.06 2.67 23.86
CA ASP A 157 19.19 2.57 25.05
C ASP A 157 18.84 3.91 25.76
N ASP A 158 19.06 5.09 25.16
CA ASP A 158 18.97 6.37 25.92
C ASP A 158 18.08 7.48 25.30
N ASP A 159 17.08 7.18 24.48
CA ASP A 159 16.06 8.18 24.05
C ASP A 159 14.73 7.96 24.80
N ASP A 160 14.65 8.56 26.00
CA ASP A 160 13.51 8.57 26.89
C ASP A 160 12.29 9.27 26.26
N GLY A 161 11.29 8.47 25.89
CA GLY A 161 9.89 8.86 26.03
C GLY A 161 9.14 9.22 24.74
N SER A 162 8.35 8.25 24.25
CA SER A 162 7.26 8.41 23.27
C SER A 162 7.69 8.61 21.81
N GLY A 163 8.44 7.64 21.29
CA GLY A 163 8.43 7.37 19.85
C GLY A 163 7.06 6.88 19.39
N MET A 164 6.05 7.75 19.36
CA MET A 164 4.73 7.44 18.84
C MET A 164 4.89 6.95 17.41
N VAL A 165 4.60 5.65 17.20
CA VAL A 165 4.67 5.04 15.87
C VAL A 165 3.70 5.79 14.97
N SER A 166 4.24 6.56 14.03
CA SER A 166 3.45 7.36 13.09
C SER A 166 2.48 6.44 12.36
N ALA A 167 1.21 6.86 12.26
CA ALA A 167 0.21 6.07 11.55
C ALA A 167 0.64 5.88 10.08
N PRO A 168 0.43 4.69 9.49
CA PRO A 168 0.81 4.43 8.10
C PRO A 168 0.05 5.31 7.12
N VAL A 169 -1.13 5.79 7.51
CA VAL A 169 -1.99 6.69 6.74
C VAL A 169 -2.39 7.85 7.63
N GLY A 170 -1.94 9.06 7.29
CA GLY A 170 -2.32 10.29 7.96
C GLY A 170 -3.81 10.63 7.80
N PRO A 171 -4.38 11.45 8.69
CA PRO A 171 -5.80 11.81 8.67
C PRO A 171 -6.24 12.51 7.37
N ASP A 172 -5.32 13.22 6.70
CA ASP A 172 -5.59 13.95 5.46
C ASP A 172 -5.25 13.14 4.19
N ALA A 173 -4.60 11.98 4.34
CA ALA A 173 -4.11 11.17 3.23
C ALA A 173 -5.13 10.14 2.72
N TRP A 174 -6.30 9.99 3.37
CA TRP A 174 -7.30 8.97 3.02
C TRP A 174 -7.83 9.10 1.59
N ALA A 175 -8.07 10.34 1.12
CA ALA A 175 -8.53 10.57 -0.25
C ALA A 175 -7.46 10.17 -1.28
N VAL A 176 -6.17 10.39 -0.95
CA VAL A 176 -5.06 10.02 -1.81
C VAL A 176 -4.85 8.50 -1.81
N LEU A 177 -5.02 7.83 -0.66
CA LEU A 177 -5.02 6.37 -0.59
C LEU A 177 -6.13 5.77 -1.46
N GLU A 178 -7.36 6.27 -1.35
CA GLU A 178 -8.49 5.80 -2.15
C GLU A 178 -8.26 6.01 -3.65
N TRP A 179 -7.66 7.15 -4.02
CA TRP A 179 -7.23 7.43 -5.39
C TRP A 179 -6.12 6.48 -5.86
N LEU A 180 -5.10 6.19 -5.05
CA LEU A 180 -4.04 5.22 -5.40
C LEU A 180 -4.62 3.83 -5.66
N VAL A 181 -5.49 3.35 -4.77
CA VAL A 181 -6.18 2.06 -4.95
C VAL A 181 -6.98 2.08 -6.25
N PHE A 182 -7.76 3.14 -6.48
CA PHE A 182 -8.51 3.29 -7.72
C PHE A 182 -7.60 3.29 -8.97
N LEU A 183 -6.44 3.96 -8.92
CA LEU A 183 -5.48 3.99 -10.02
C LEU A 183 -4.93 2.58 -10.33
N PHE A 184 -4.57 1.80 -9.31
CA PHE A 184 -4.10 0.42 -9.50
C PHE A 184 -5.18 -0.50 -10.04
N GLU A 185 -6.43 -0.32 -9.63
CA GLU A 185 -7.57 -1.05 -10.21
C GLU A 185 -7.78 -0.71 -11.69
N GLN A 186 -7.54 0.54 -12.12
CA GLN A 186 -7.63 0.93 -13.53
C GLN A 186 -6.47 0.37 -14.36
N ASP A 187 -5.26 0.34 -13.79
CA ASP A 187 -4.08 -0.29 -14.38
C ASP A 187 -4.30 -1.79 -14.59
N GLU A 188 -4.80 -2.49 -13.58
CA GLU A 188 -5.15 -3.90 -13.68
C GLU A 188 -6.19 -4.18 -14.78
N LYS A 189 -7.22 -3.34 -14.89
CA LYS A 189 -8.24 -3.47 -15.96
C LYS A 189 -7.67 -3.26 -17.36
N SER A 190 -6.67 -2.39 -17.48
CA SER A 190 -6.00 -2.08 -18.74
C SER A 190 -4.91 -3.09 -19.10
N SER A 191 -4.40 -3.83 -18.11
CA SER A 191 -3.31 -4.79 -18.27
C SER A 191 -3.76 -6.11 -18.91
N ALA A 192 -2.97 -6.60 -19.88
CA ALA A 192 -3.19 -7.89 -20.52
C ALA A 192 -2.99 -9.07 -19.53
N ASP A 193 -2.05 -8.91 -18.60
CA ASP A 193 -1.67 -9.94 -17.63
C ASP A 193 -2.59 -9.95 -16.40
N ARG A 194 -3.72 -9.21 -16.47
CA ARG A 194 -4.78 -9.13 -15.46
C ARG A 194 -4.26 -8.82 -14.06
N HIS A 195 -3.16 -8.07 -13.95
CA HIS A 195 -2.62 -7.60 -12.69
C HIS A 195 -2.06 -6.20 -12.87
N SER A 196 -2.01 -5.42 -11.78
CA SER A 196 -1.45 -4.07 -11.84
C SER A 196 0.08 -4.12 -11.77
N GLU A 197 0.72 -3.78 -12.89
CA GLU A 197 2.17 -3.57 -12.97
C GLU A 197 2.59 -2.38 -12.11
N LEU A 198 1.76 -1.35 -12.05
CA LEU A 198 2.01 -0.20 -11.18
C LEU A 198 2.07 -0.60 -9.71
N LEU A 199 1.18 -1.49 -9.25
CA LEU A 199 1.22 -2.00 -7.89
C LEU A 199 2.48 -2.84 -7.64
N LEU A 200 2.94 -3.65 -8.62
CA LEU A 200 4.22 -4.38 -8.52
C LEU A 200 5.41 -3.44 -8.34
N GLN A 201 5.41 -2.29 -9.02
CA GLN A 201 6.46 -1.28 -8.89
C GLN A 201 6.51 -0.64 -7.48
N GLN A 202 5.42 -0.75 -6.70
CA GLN A 202 5.34 -0.29 -5.32
C GLN A 202 5.76 -1.34 -4.28
N ILE A 203 6.16 -2.53 -4.71
CA ILE A 203 6.71 -3.57 -3.85
C ILE A 203 8.22 -3.63 -4.10
N PRO A 204 9.11 -3.67 -3.10
CA PRO A 204 10.55 -3.75 -3.35
C PRO A 204 10.95 -4.92 -4.27
N ASN A 205 11.78 -4.65 -5.28
CA ASN A 205 12.31 -5.69 -6.16
C ASN A 205 13.51 -6.37 -5.48
N PRO A 206 13.46 -7.68 -5.15
CA PRO A 206 14.66 -8.37 -4.71
C PRO A 206 15.66 -8.45 -5.86
N HIS A 207 16.96 -8.50 -5.53
CA HIS A 207 17.99 -8.69 -6.55
C HIS A 207 17.81 -10.00 -7.34
N ILE A 208 17.21 -11.02 -6.71
CA ILE A 208 16.97 -12.33 -7.31
C ILE A 208 15.62 -12.86 -6.80
N GLY A 209 14.73 -13.23 -7.73
CA GLY A 209 13.50 -13.96 -7.43
C GLY A 209 12.22 -13.12 -7.38
N PRO A 210 11.10 -13.71 -6.93
CA PRO A 210 9.82 -13.02 -6.81
C PRO A 210 9.85 -11.97 -5.69
N ARG A 211 9.11 -10.88 -5.88
CA ARG A 211 8.89 -9.89 -4.82
C ARG A 211 8.23 -10.58 -3.63
N TRP A 212 8.66 -10.24 -2.42
CA TRP A 212 8.17 -10.90 -1.19
C TRP A 212 7.84 -9.91 -0.08
N ASP A 213 8.39 -8.69 -0.14
CA ASP A 213 8.20 -7.69 0.91
C ASP A 213 6.92 -6.89 0.70
N THR A 214 5.81 -7.45 1.16
CA THR A 214 4.48 -6.81 1.17
C THR A 214 4.17 -6.14 2.51
N SER A 215 5.17 -5.97 3.38
CA SER A 215 4.99 -5.54 4.77
C SER A 215 4.26 -4.20 4.89
N VAL A 216 4.70 -3.19 4.13
CA VAL A 216 4.11 -1.84 4.15
C VAL A 216 2.67 -1.85 3.64
N LEU A 217 2.41 -2.57 2.55
CA LEU A 217 1.08 -2.70 1.96
C LEU A 217 0.10 -3.40 2.92
N LEU A 218 0.54 -4.50 3.51
CA LEU A 218 -0.23 -5.22 4.52
C LEU A 218 -0.45 -4.36 5.76
N TRP A 219 0.55 -3.60 6.20
CA TRP A 219 0.40 -2.68 7.33
C TRP A 219 -0.69 -1.64 7.08
N ILE A 220 -0.71 -1.02 5.89
CA ILE A 220 -1.78 -0.11 5.47
C ILE A 220 -3.13 -0.81 5.44
N ALA A 221 -3.21 -2.00 4.83
CA ALA A 221 -4.47 -2.74 4.72
C ALA A 221 -5.05 -3.12 6.10
N PHE A 222 -4.21 -3.60 7.01
CA PHE A 222 -4.64 -3.91 8.38
C PHE A 222 -5.00 -2.66 9.17
N PHE A 223 -4.25 -1.57 9.02
CA PHE A 223 -4.62 -0.29 9.60
C PHE A 223 -5.99 0.18 9.11
N CYS A 224 -6.31 -0.03 7.83
CA CYS A 224 -7.62 0.27 7.24
C CYS A 224 -8.75 -0.63 7.81
N LEU A 225 -8.49 -1.92 8.06
CA LEU A 225 -9.45 -2.83 8.71
C LEU A 225 -9.76 -2.43 10.16
N GLU A 226 -8.77 -1.89 10.87
CA GLU A 226 -8.91 -1.43 12.26
C GLU A 226 -9.71 -0.13 12.39
N GLN A 227 -9.94 0.58 11.29
CA GLN A 227 -10.68 1.85 11.32
C GLN A 227 -12.17 1.62 11.61
N PRO A 228 -12.83 2.51 12.37
CA PRO A 228 -14.27 2.39 12.64
C PRO A 228 -15.14 2.74 11.42
N GLN A 229 -14.62 3.49 10.44
CA GLN A 229 -15.40 3.89 9.28
C GLN A 229 -15.48 2.76 8.23
N PRO A 230 -16.68 2.30 7.84
CA PRO A 230 -16.85 1.21 6.86
C PRO A 230 -16.17 1.49 5.51
N ARG A 231 -16.15 2.76 5.07
CA ARG A 231 -15.46 3.16 3.84
C ARG A 231 -13.96 2.86 3.89
N ARG A 232 -13.31 3.06 5.05
CA ARG A 232 -11.88 2.77 5.24
C ARG A 232 -11.63 1.26 5.29
N GLN A 233 -12.51 0.51 5.94
CA GLN A 233 -12.46 -0.96 5.92
C GLN A 233 -12.63 -1.52 4.49
N ALA A 234 -13.49 -0.92 3.66
CA ALA A 234 -13.66 -1.32 2.27
C ALA A 234 -12.38 -1.10 1.43
N ILE A 235 -11.60 -0.05 1.73
CA ILE A 235 -10.28 0.16 1.10
C ILE A 235 -9.34 -1.02 1.41
N ALA A 236 -9.38 -1.56 2.63
CA ALA A 236 -8.58 -2.73 2.98
C ALA A 236 -8.94 -3.97 2.16
N GLY A 237 -10.25 -4.23 2.00
CA GLY A 237 -10.74 -5.32 1.15
C GLY A 237 -10.21 -5.19 -0.28
N ARG A 238 -10.36 -3.99 -0.87
CA ARG A 238 -9.85 -3.68 -2.22
C ARG A 238 -8.33 -3.88 -2.32
N LEU A 239 -7.55 -3.38 -1.36
CA LEU A 239 -6.09 -3.56 -1.31
C LEU A 239 -5.69 -5.04 -1.24
N ILE A 240 -6.32 -5.82 -0.37
CA ILE A 240 -5.97 -7.25 -0.21
C ILE A 240 -6.39 -8.03 -1.45
N THR A 241 -7.54 -7.70 -2.03
CA THR A 241 -8.02 -8.29 -3.29
C THR A 241 -7.08 -8.01 -4.45
N LEU A 242 -6.55 -6.79 -4.59
CA LEU A 242 -5.52 -6.46 -5.59
C LEU A 242 -4.26 -7.34 -5.46
N VAL A 243 -3.95 -7.80 -4.25
CA VAL A 243 -2.75 -8.64 -3.99
C VAL A 243 -3.05 -10.14 -4.06
N SER A 244 -4.31 -10.54 -3.84
CA SER A 244 -4.73 -11.94 -3.71
C SER A 244 -4.59 -12.73 -5.04
N PRO A 245 -4.38 -14.06 -4.99
CA PRO A 245 -4.09 -14.87 -6.17
C PRO A 245 -5.36 -15.19 -6.94
N THR A 246 -5.40 -14.85 -8.23
CA THR A 246 -6.30 -15.54 -9.18
C THR A 246 -5.65 -16.85 -9.64
N THR A 247 -6.42 -17.78 -10.16
CA THR A 247 -5.85 -18.75 -11.10
C THR A 247 -6.61 -18.51 -12.39
N GLN A 248 -5.91 -18.48 -13.53
CA GLN A 248 -6.56 -18.36 -14.82
C GLN A 248 -7.63 -19.45 -14.94
N ILE A 249 -8.91 -19.07 -14.88
CA ILE A 249 -9.96 -19.85 -15.51
C ILE A 249 -9.93 -19.42 -16.97
N PRO A 250 -9.63 -20.33 -17.92
CA PRO A 250 -9.85 -20.05 -19.33
C PRO A 250 -11.32 -19.71 -19.47
N CYS A 251 -11.62 -18.45 -19.81
CA CYS A 251 -12.97 -18.00 -20.11
C CYS A 251 -13.40 -18.67 -21.42
N LEU A 252 -13.78 -19.95 -21.36
CA LEU A 252 -14.15 -20.78 -22.50
C LEU A 252 -15.62 -20.65 -22.88
N LEU A 253 -16.32 -19.66 -22.32
CA LEU A 253 -17.66 -19.28 -22.76
C LEU A 253 -17.72 -17.76 -22.91
N LYS A 254 -17.35 -17.30 -24.10
CA LYS A 254 -17.94 -16.09 -24.69
C LYS A 254 -19.45 -16.33 -24.70
N ASN A 255 -20.21 -15.60 -23.90
CA ASN A 255 -21.61 -15.25 -24.19
C ASN A 255 -21.96 -14.04 -23.32
N ASP A 256 -21.77 -12.86 -23.92
CA ASP A 256 -22.43 -11.59 -23.68
C ASP A 256 -23.23 -11.45 -22.36
N SER A 257 -22.52 -11.12 -21.29
CA SER A 257 -23.07 -10.36 -20.17
C SER A 257 -21.90 -9.69 -19.47
N GLU A 258 -21.94 -8.37 -19.39
CA GLU A 258 -20.97 -7.49 -18.74
C GLU A 258 -20.65 -7.98 -17.31
N SER A 259 -19.66 -8.87 -17.15
CA SER A 259 -19.18 -9.23 -15.83
C SER A 259 -18.42 -8.03 -15.29
N PRO A 260 -18.73 -7.53 -14.08
CA PRO A 260 -18.00 -6.41 -13.50
C PRO A 260 -16.51 -6.78 -13.40
N PRO A 261 -15.60 -5.81 -13.62
CA PRO A 261 -14.17 -6.07 -13.60
C PRO A 261 -13.77 -6.56 -12.21
N GLN A 262 -13.53 -7.87 -12.11
CA GLN A 262 -13.09 -8.51 -10.87
C GLN A 262 -11.59 -8.28 -10.72
N LEU A 263 -11.25 -7.53 -9.67
CA LEU A 263 -9.92 -7.20 -9.17
C LEU A 263 -9.27 -8.48 -8.63
N ILE A 264 -8.20 -8.96 -9.25
CA ILE A 264 -7.51 -10.17 -8.83
C ILE A 264 -6.15 -10.23 -9.53
N ASN A 265 -4.99 -10.31 -8.83
CA ASN A 265 -3.97 -11.30 -9.25
C ASN A 265 -2.62 -11.41 -8.57
N LEU A 266 -2.05 -10.43 -7.85
CA LEU A 266 -0.58 -10.40 -7.79
C LEU A 266 0.08 -11.69 -7.28
N SER A 267 -0.51 -12.37 -6.28
CA SER A 267 0.05 -13.63 -5.79
C SER A 267 -0.24 -14.87 -6.63
N ALA A 268 -0.96 -14.75 -7.74
CA ALA A 268 -1.07 -15.77 -8.78
C ALA A 268 0.12 -15.78 -9.71
N THR A 269 0.72 -14.60 -9.87
CA THR A 269 1.81 -14.40 -10.78
C THR A 269 3.09 -14.96 -10.17
N SER A 270 4.05 -15.29 -11.02
CA SER A 270 5.41 -15.61 -10.56
C SER A 270 6.14 -14.39 -9.99
N HIS A 271 5.53 -13.19 -10.01
CA HIS A 271 6.14 -11.95 -9.53
C HIS A 271 6.01 -11.75 -8.02
N LEU A 272 5.09 -12.45 -7.34
CA LEU A 272 4.90 -12.35 -5.90
C LEU A 272 4.97 -13.72 -5.22
N ALA A 273 5.77 -13.83 -4.15
CA ALA A 273 5.93 -15.07 -3.40
C ALA A 273 4.70 -15.34 -2.49
N THR A 274 3.70 -16.03 -3.03
CA THR A 274 2.43 -16.35 -2.33
C THR A 274 2.61 -16.95 -0.93
N PRO A 275 3.52 -17.92 -0.70
CA PRO A 275 3.71 -18.48 0.64
C PRO A 275 4.21 -17.43 1.64
N MET A 276 5.06 -16.49 1.19
CA MET A 276 5.56 -15.39 2.01
C MET A 276 4.44 -14.39 2.32
N PHE A 277 3.63 -14.04 1.32
CA PHE A 277 2.46 -13.18 1.50
C PHE A 277 1.47 -13.77 2.52
N LEU A 278 1.09 -15.04 2.37
CA LEU A 278 0.24 -15.74 3.34
C LEU A 278 0.87 -15.81 4.73
N SER A 279 2.20 -15.97 4.82
CA SER A 279 2.92 -15.97 6.10
C SER A 279 2.86 -14.61 6.78
N ALA A 280 2.99 -13.52 6.02
CA ALA A 280 2.91 -12.17 6.55
C ALA A 280 1.51 -11.84 7.08
N ILE A 281 0.45 -12.21 6.33
CA ILE A 281 -0.94 -12.09 6.78
C ILE A 281 -1.18 -12.92 8.03
N TYR A 282 -0.78 -14.21 8.03
CA TYR A 282 -0.92 -15.10 9.18
C TYR A 282 -0.23 -14.52 10.42
N THR A 283 1.02 -14.09 10.29
CA THR A 283 1.78 -13.50 11.41
C THR A 283 1.04 -12.30 11.98
N ARG A 284 0.52 -11.41 11.13
CA ARG A 284 -0.21 -10.22 11.57
C ARG A 284 -1.55 -10.57 12.25
N LEU A 285 -2.28 -11.55 11.72
CA LEU A 285 -3.54 -12.01 12.33
C LEU A 285 -3.31 -12.72 13.66
N ALA A 286 -2.27 -13.55 13.76
CA ALA A 286 -1.89 -14.24 14.98
C ALA A 286 -1.42 -13.26 16.07
N SER A 287 -0.78 -12.16 15.69
CA SER A 287 -0.36 -11.11 16.63
C SER A 287 -1.45 -10.07 16.95
N SER A 288 -2.63 -10.14 16.33
CA SER A 288 -3.70 -9.16 16.54
C SER A 288 -4.83 -9.71 17.41
N SER A 289 -5.68 -8.81 17.90
CA SER A 289 -6.95 -9.19 18.49
C SER A 289 -7.77 -10.01 17.50
N GLY A 290 -8.46 -11.06 17.98
CA GLY A 290 -9.24 -11.98 17.15
C GLY A 290 -10.39 -11.35 16.35
N THR A 291 -10.62 -10.04 16.47
CA THR A 291 -11.59 -9.25 15.71
C THR A 291 -11.15 -9.01 14.25
N LEU A 292 -9.85 -9.04 13.95
CA LEU A 292 -9.36 -8.80 12.59
C LEU A 292 -9.70 -9.92 11.62
N ILE A 293 -9.80 -11.17 12.10
CA ILE A 293 -10.13 -12.31 11.24
C ILE A 293 -11.55 -12.16 10.65
N PRO A 294 -12.61 -11.94 11.46
CA PRO A 294 -13.94 -11.63 10.93
C PRO A 294 -13.97 -10.40 10.01
N ALA A 295 -13.25 -9.33 10.38
CA ALA A 295 -13.21 -8.10 9.58
C ALA A 295 -12.57 -8.35 8.20
N LEU A 296 -11.44 -9.04 8.16
CA LEU A 296 -10.76 -9.44 6.94
C LEU A 296 -11.67 -10.27 6.05
N PHE A 297 -12.26 -11.34 6.57
CA PHE A 297 -13.08 -12.23 5.75
C PHE A 297 -14.39 -11.60 5.26
N SER A 298 -14.91 -10.60 5.98
CA SER A 298 -16.11 -9.84 5.58
C SER A 298 -15.78 -8.75 4.56
N ALA A 299 -14.56 -8.21 4.56
CA ALA A 299 -14.12 -7.20 3.61
C ALA A 299 -13.78 -7.77 2.22
N LEU A 300 -13.54 -9.07 2.12
CA LEU A 300 -13.15 -9.73 0.87
C LEU A 300 -14.40 -10.15 0.04
N PRO A 301 -14.42 -9.90 -1.28
CA PRO A 301 -15.53 -10.28 -2.15
C PRO A 301 -15.62 -11.81 -2.30
N PRO A 302 -16.81 -12.39 -2.49
CA PRO A 302 -17.00 -13.84 -2.62
C PRO A 302 -16.66 -14.33 -4.04
N THR A 303 -15.42 -14.12 -4.49
CA THR A 303 -14.93 -14.68 -5.75
C THR A 303 -14.32 -16.07 -5.51
N HIS A 304 -14.25 -16.89 -6.55
CA HIS A 304 -13.64 -18.22 -6.49
C HIS A 304 -12.21 -18.16 -5.92
N GLU A 305 -11.48 -17.12 -6.30
CA GLU A 305 -10.09 -16.87 -5.94
C GLU A 305 -9.93 -16.46 -4.48
N VAL A 306 -10.80 -15.56 -4.02
CA VAL A 306 -10.87 -15.22 -2.60
C VAL A 306 -11.22 -16.45 -1.79
N HIS A 307 -12.08 -17.35 -2.27
CA HIS A 307 -12.36 -18.60 -1.58
C HIS A 307 -11.13 -19.50 -1.50
N ALA A 308 -10.35 -19.65 -2.58
CA ALA A 308 -9.09 -20.40 -2.56
C ALA A 308 -8.09 -19.79 -1.55
N PHE A 309 -7.94 -18.46 -1.55
CA PHE A 309 -7.14 -17.74 -0.57
C PHE A 309 -7.64 -17.95 0.86
N LYS A 310 -8.96 -17.86 1.10
CA LYS A 310 -9.57 -18.11 2.42
C LYS A 310 -9.26 -19.53 2.90
N VAL A 311 -9.37 -20.53 2.03
CA VAL A 311 -9.00 -21.93 2.36
C VAL A 311 -7.53 -22.02 2.75
N ALA A 312 -6.61 -21.47 1.95
CA ALA A 312 -5.18 -21.51 2.23
C ALA A 312 -4.81 -20.78 3.54
N LEU A 313 -5.44 -19.64 3.81
CA LEU A 313 -5.23 -18.90 5.06
C LEU A 313 -5.82 -19.64 6.26
N CYS A 314 -7.02 -20.20 6.14
CA CYS A 314 -7.65 -20.98 7.21
C CYS A 314 -6.85 -22.25 7.52
N GLN A 315 -6.35 -22.94 6.48
CA GLN A 315 -5.42 -24.06 6.64
C GLN A 315 -4.24 -23.65 7.49
N LYS A 316 -3.57 -22.55 7.12
CA LYS A 316 -2.43 -22.04 7.87
C LYS A 316 -2.76 -21.70 9.32
N LEU A 317 -3.90 -21.04 9.57
CA LEU A 317 -4.39 -20.73 10.91
C LEU A 317 -4.73 -21.96 11.75
N LEU A 318 -5.10 -23.08 11.13
CA LEU A 318 -5.48 -24.33 11.81
C LEU A 318 -4.30 -25.29 12.01
N THR A 319 -3.31 -25.28 11.12
CA THR A 319 -2.19 -26.24 11.15
C THR A 319 -0.94 -25.69 11.80
N ASP A 320 -0.66 -24.40 11.63
CA ASP A 320 0.59 -23.81 12.09
C ASP A 320 0.45 -23.54 13.61
N PRO A 321 1.32 -24.12 14.46
CA PRO A 321 1.35 -23.68 15.85
C PRO A 321 1.56 -22.16 15.87
N ALA A 322 0.92 -21.48 16.83
CA ALA A 322 1.08 -20.05 16.96
C ALA A 322 2.58 -19.71 16.97
N PRO A 323 3.02 -18.70 16.19
CA PRO A 323 4.42 -18.35 16.15
C PRO A 323 4.86 -18.05 17.59
N PRO A 324 5.93 -18.69 18.10
CA PRO A 324 6.34 -18.50 19.48
C PRO A 324 6.48 -17.00 19.74
N ALA A 325 5.81 -16.50 20.77
CA ALA A 325 5.77 -15.08 21.14
C ALA A 325 7.19 -14.50 21.06
N GLN A 326 7.46 -13.78 19.97
CA GLN A 326 8.73 -13.21 19.53
C GLN A 326 9.95 -13.60 20.38
N ALA A 327 10.37 -14.87 20.30
CA ALA A 327 11.75 -15.19 20.68
C ALA A 327 12.64 -14.43 19.69
N ARG A 328 13.36 -13.40 20.18
CA ARG A 328 14.25 -12.51 19.41
C ARG A 328 14.83 -13.27 18.22
N ARG A 329 14.32 -12.99 17.01
CA ARG A 329 14.79 -13.64 15.79
C ARG A 329 16.23 -13.21 15.62
N VAL A 330 17.17 -14.09 15.96
CA VAL A 330 18.57 -13.92 15.59
C VAL A 330 18.57 -13.79 14.08
N GLN A 331 18.81 -12.57 13.57
CA GLN A 331 18.88 -12.36 12.13
C GLN A 331 19.86 -13.38 11.57
N PRO A 332 19.52 -14.11 10.51
CA PRO A 332 20.43 -15.08 9.91
C PRO A 332 21.68 -14.34 9.45
N ARG A 333 22.73 -14.40 10.28
CA ARG A 333 24.02 -13.76 10.03
C ARG A 333 24.54 -14.32 8.72
N ALA A 334 24.75 -13.45 7.73
CA ALA A 334 25.17 -13.80 6.38
C ALA A 334 26.37 -14.75 6.45
N ARG A 335 26.14 -16.05 6.19
CA ARG A 335 27.21 -17.04 6.11
C ARG A 335 27.97 -16.77 4.81
N LYS A 336 29.29 -16.70 4.92
CA LYS A 336 30.22 -16.48 3.79
C LYS A 336 30.00 -17.59 2.77
N ASN A 337 29.41 -17.24 1.63
CA ASN A 337 28.99 -18.17 0.58
C ASN A 337 30.16 -19.05 0.12
N SER A 338 30.05 -20.36 0.31
CA SER A 338 30.76 -21.35 -0.48
C SER A 338 30.06 -21.47 -1.83
N HIS A 339 30.82 -21.30 -2.93
CA HIS A 339 30.34 -21.43 -4.29
C HIS A 339 29.93 -22.89 -4.60
N ALA A 340 28.72 -23.28 -4.24
CA ALA A 340 28.12 -24.50 -4.76
C ALA A 340 27.46 -24.21 -6.12
N PRO A 341 27.70 -25.04 -7.15
CA PRO A 341 27.09 -24.87 -8.46
C PRO A 341 25.56 -24.97 -8.37
N ARG A 342 24.89 -23.93 -8.88
CA ARG A 342 23.43 -23.80 -8.84
C ARG A 342 22.79 -24.86 -9.75
N PRO A 343 21.82 -25.65 -9.27
CA PRO A 343 21.10 -26.59 -10.12
C PRO A 343 20.36 -25.83 -11.23
N PRO A 344 20.22 -26.43 -12.43
CA PRO A 344 19.54 -25.79 -13.55
C PRO A 344 18.07 -25.48 -13.19
N PRO A 345 17.51 -24.37 -13.69
CA PRO A 345 16.12 -24.00 -13.42
C PRO A 345 15.22 -25.12 -13.97
N SER A 346 14.53 -25.84 -13.07
CA SER A 346 13.52 -26.79 -13.50
C SER A 346 12.38 -26.02 -14.16
N LYS A 347 11.90 -26.53 -15.30
CA LYS A 347 10.74 -25.95 -15.99
C LYS A 347 9.59 -25.92 -14.99
N ALA A 348 9.15 -24.72 -14.63
CA ALA A 348 8.03 -24.51 -13.72
C ALA A 348 6.79 -25.15 -14.38
N LYS A 349 6.36 -26.29 -13.86
CA LYS A 349 5.01 -26.78 -14.12
C LYS A 349 4.06 -25.73 -13.54
N ASP A 350 2.98 -25.42 -14.25
CA ASP A 350 1.87 -24.60 -13.73
C ASP A 350 1.35 -25.23 -12.43
N GLN A 351 1.94 -24.82 -11.31
CA GLN A 351 1.48 -25.17 -9.99
C GLN A 351 0.38 -24.17 -9.67
N GLN A 352 -0.85 -24.65 -9.54
CA GLN A 352 -1.91 -23.86 -8.93
C GLN A 352 -1.38 -23.30 -7.61
N ALA A 353 -1.46 -21.97 -7.43
CA ALA A 353 -0.91 -21.28 -6.26
C ALA A 353 -1.50 -21.84 -4.95
N HIS A 354 -2.74 -22.35 -5.00
CA HIS A 354 -3.44 -22.99 -3.89
C HIS A 354 -4.20 -24.24 -4.36
N PRO A 355 -3.60 -25.43 -4.29
CA PRO A 355 -4.36 -26.65 -4.53
C PRO A 355 -5.46 -26.77 -3.48
N ILE A 356 -6.70 -26.98 -3.93
CA ILE A 356 -7.83 -27.25 -3.03
C ILE A 356 -7.50 -28.55 -2.28
N PRO A 357 -7.57 -28.57 -0.93
CA PRO A 357 -7.25 -29.78 -0.18
C PRO A 357 -8.20 -30.92 -0.55
N ALA A 358 -7.67 -32.14 -0.50
CA ALA A 358 -8.51 -33.34 -0.58
C ALA A 358 -9.55 -33.33 0.54
N PHE A 359 -10.72 -33.94 0.32
CA PHE A 359 -11.80 -33.96 1.30
C PHE A 359 -11.37 -34.54 2.66
N THR A 360 -10.51 -35.56 2.66
CA THR A 360 -9.94 -36.16 3.87
C THR A 360 -9.07 -35.17 4.66
N GLU A 361 -8.28 -34.35 3.97
CA GLU A 361 -7.50 -33.30 4.60
C GLU A 361 -8.39 -32.17 5.12
N PHE A 362 -9.41 -31.78 4.35
CA PHE A 362 -10.42 -30.80 4.79
C PHE A 362 -11.12 -31.26 6.08
N GLN A 363 -11.56 -32.51 6.15
CA GLN A 363 -12.18 -33.06 7.36
C GLN A 363 -11.21 -33.03 8.55
N ARG A 364 -9.95 -33.44 8.34
CA ARG A 364 -8.90 -33.38 9.37
C ARG A 364 -8.70 -31.95 9.89
N LEU A 365 -8.75 -30.94 9.02
CA LEU A 365 -8.60 -29.54 9.41
C LEU A 365 -9.77 -29.04 10.27
N LEU A 366 -10.99 -29.51 10.00
CA LEU A 366 -12.16 -29.15 10.80
C LEU A 366 -12.10 -29.77 12.20
N GLU A 367 -11.61 -31.01 12.29
CA GLU A 367 -11.49 -31.77 13.54
C GLU A 367 -10.25 -31.40 14.37
N ALA A 368 -9.23 -30.78 13.75
CA ALA A 368 -8.00 -30.39 14.42
C ALA A 368 -8.28 -29.47 15.63
N PRO A 369 -7.65 -29.71 16.80
CA PRO A 369 -7.72 -28.77 17.91
C PRO A 369 -7.13 -27.43 17.46
N GLY A 370 -7.83 -26.33 17.75
CA GLY A 370 -7.34 -25.00 17.38
C GLY A 370 -6.10 -24.62 18.18
N PRO A 371 -5.29 -23.65 17.71
CA PRO A 371 -4.17 -23.14 18.49
C PRO A 371 -4.69 -22.56 19.81
N ALA A 372 -3.97 -22.81 20.91
CA ALA A 372 -4.38 -22.39 22.25
C ALA A 372 -4.59 -20.87 22.38
N ASP A 373 -3.90 -20.09 21.55
CA ASP A 373 -3.89 -18.63 21.60
C ASP A 373 -5.17 -17.99 21.01
N PHE A 374 -5.94 -18.74 20.22
CA PHE A 374 -7.18 -18.22 19.65
C PHE A 374 -8.38 -18.57 20.54
N ALA A 375 -9.14 -17.56 20.93
CA ALA A 375 -10.41 -17.75 21.61
C ALA A 375 -11.33 -18.67 20.78
N GLY A 376 -12.08 -19.56 21.45
CA GLY A 376 -12.93 -20.56 20.78
C GLY A 376 -13.92 -19.98 19.76
N VAL A 377 -14.40 -18.75 19.99
CA VAL A 377 -15.27 -18.01 19.05
C VAL A 377 -14.56 -17.70 17.73
N VAL A 378 -13.30 -17.26 17.80
CA VAL A 378 -12.49 -16.94 16.62
C VAL A 378 -12.23 -18.20 15.81
N MET A 379 -11.88 -19.30 16.48
CA MET A 379 -11.69 -20.59 15.80
C MET A 379 -12.97 -21.13 15.18
N GLY A 380 -14.12 -20.94 15.84
CA GLY A 380 -15.43 -21.21 15.25
C GLY A 380 -15.64 -20.44 13.94
N ARG A 381 -15.27 -19.15 13.91
CA ARG A 381 -15.37 -18.34 12.69
C ARG A 381 -14.40 -18.80 11.60
N VAL A 382 -13.16 -19.15 11.93
CA VAL A 382 -12.18 -19.68 10.96
C VAL A 382 -12.70 -20.97 10.32
N ARG A 383 -13.21 -21.92 11.12
CA ARG A 383 -13.80 -23.16 10.59
C ARG A 383 -15.04 -22.89 9.74
N PHE A 384 -15.91 -21.97 10.15
CA PHE A 384 -17.07 -21.58 9.35
C PHE A 384 -16.65 -21.05 7.97
N GLU A 385 -15.69 -20.12 7.91
CA GLU A 385 -15.20 -19.55 6.65
C GLU A 385 -14.50 -20.60 5.78
N LEU A 386 -13.76 -21.53 6.39
CA LEU A 386 -13.18 -22.67 5.70
C LEU A 386 -14.26 -23.53 5.02
N VAL A 387 -15.35 -23.87 5.73
CA VAL A 387 -16.47 -24.65 5.17
C VAL A 387 -17.14 -23.91 4.01
N VAL A 388 -17.47 -22.63 4.21
CA VAL A 388 -18.13 -21.80 3.19
C VAL A 388 -17.26 -21.69 1.94
N ALA A 389 -15.98 -21.34 2.11
CA ALA A 389 -15.06 -21.19 1.00
C ALA A 389 -14.80 -22.51 0.27
N TYR A 390 -14.60 -23.61 1.00
CA TYR A 390 -14.42 -24.93 0.41
C TYR A 390 -15.65 -25.38 -0.39
N GLY A 391 -16.86 -25.19 0.17
CA GLY A 391 -18.11 -25.52 -0.51
C GLY A 391 -18.29 -24.76 -1.82
N ALA A 392 -17.98 -23.46 -1.83
CA ALA A 392 -18.04 -22.62 -3.02
C ALA A 392 -17.04 -23.06 -4.12
N LEU A 393 -15.84 -23.49 -3.72
CA LEU A 393 -14.86 -24.02 -4.68
C LEU A 393 -15.30 -25.37 -5.26
N GLN A 394 -15.93 -26.24 -4.44
CA GLN A 394 -16.40 -27.54 -4.89
C GLN A 394 -17.60 -27.45 -5.83
N SER A 395 -18.50 -26.47 -5.66
CA SER A 395 -19.63 -26.30 -6.58
C SER A 395 -19.18 -25.98 -7.99
N VAL A 396 -18.17 -25.11 -8.15
CA VAL A 396 -17.62 -24.73 -9.47
C VAL A 396 -16.96 -25.92 -10.19
N ASN A 397 -16.37 -26.86 -9.45
CA ASN A 397 -15.74 -28.05 -10.03
C ASN A 397 -16.73 -29.15 -10.43
N ARG A 398 -17.96 -29.15 -9.90
CA ARG A 398 -19.00 -30.13 -10.29
C ARG A 398 -19.61 -29.85 -11.65
N ASP A 399 -19.58 -28.60 -12.07
CA ASP A 399 -20.17 -28.16 -13.35
C ASP A 399 -19.21 -28.33 -14.54
N LYS A 400 -17.98 -28.80 -14.30
CA LYS A 400 -16.98 -29.16 -15.31
C LYS A 400 -16.97 -30.67 -15.52
#